data_AF-A0A0K6GL15-F1
#
_entry.id   AF-A0A0K6GL15-F1
#
_cell.length_a   1.000
_cell.length_b   1.000
_cell.length_c   1.000
_cell.angle_alpha   90.00
_cell.angle_beta   90.00
_cell.angle_gamma   90.00
#
_symmetry.space_group_name_H-M   'P 1'
#
loop_
_entity.id
_entity.type
_entity.pdbx_description
1 polymer ?
#
loop_
_entity_poly.entity_id
_entity_poly.type
_entity_poly.pdbx_seq_one_letter_code
_entity_poly.pdbx_strand_id
1 'polypeptide(L)'
;MSRNFIVSKEDWSLHRKGQDDQKRHEEKVKEAIKNNLGDLITEESIIMSNGRDVIKIPIRSLDEYKIRYNYDKNKHVGQGDGDSQVGDVIARDGSGDGQKGPGKGQGAGDLAGQDYYEAEVSLMELEEALFSQLELPDLKKKQHADHVVQYIEFNDIRRTGLMGNIDKKKTMMAAFKRNALSGNPSFYPIYPEDLKFKTWNEVIKPDSKAVVIAMMDTSGSMGVWEKYMARSFFFWMTRFLRTKYETVDIVFIAHHTEAKIVTEEEFFTKGESGGTICSSAYRKALEVIETKYSPTKYNIYPFHFSDGDNLTSDNARCVKLVQELMKVSNMFGYGEVNQYNRHSTLMSAYKHIKDEKFRYYILKQKSDVLQAMRNFFRKEEHKTFV
;
A
#
# COMPACT_ATOMS: atom_id res chain seq x y z
N MET A 1 -12.95 -58.70 -32.34
CA MET A 1 -12.23 -57.47 -32.78
C MET A 1 -11.96 -56.61 -31.55
N SER A 2 -10.74 -56.64 -30.99
CA SER A 2 -10.38 -55.76 -29.87
C SER A 2 -10.00 -54.39 -30.43
N ARG A 3 -10.76 -53.35 -30.07
CA ARG A 3 -10.41 -51.96 -30.38
C ARG A 3 -9.33 -51.52 -29.40
N ASN A 4 -8.11 -51.35 -29.89
CA ASN A 4 -7.05 -50.66 -29.15
C ASN A 4 -7.39 -49.17 -29.13
N PHE A 5 -7.58 -48.62 -27.94
CA PHE A 5 -7.67 -47.18 -27.75
C PHE A 5 -6.28 -46.67 -27.39
N ILE A 6 -5.77 -45.71 -28.17
CA ILE A 6 -4.57 -44.95 -27.82
C ILE A 6 -5.05 -43.79 -26.97
N VAL A 7 -4.74 -43.83 -25.67
CA VAL A 7 -4.93 -42.69 -24.78
C VAL A 7 -3.65 -41.86 -24.84
N SER A 8 -3.61 -40.83 -25.69
CA SER A 8 -2.56 -39.81 -25.60
C SER A 8 -2.91 -38.86 -24.46
N LYS A 9 -1.98 -38.67 -23.52
CA LYS A 9 -2.08 -37.65 -22.48
C LYS A 9 -1.17 -36.50 -22.92
N GLU A 10 -1.73 -35.53 -23.63
CA GLU A 10 -1.01 -34.30 -23.92
C GLU A 10 -0.75 -33.56 -22.60
N ASP A 11 0.52 -33.26 -22.31
CA ASP A 11 0.88 -32.48 -21.14
C ASP A 11 0.63 -31.00 -21.43
N TRP A 12 -0.58 -30.55 -21.11
CA TRP A 12 -1.01 -29.16 -21.27
C TRP A 12 -0.22 -28.16 -20.41
N SER A 13 0.69 -28.62 -19.53
CA SER A 13 1.57 -27.73 -18.75
C SER A 13 2.51 -26.88 -19.62
N LEU A 14 2.97 -27.42 -20.75
CA LEU A 14 3.86 -26.71 -21.69
C LEU A 14 3.19 -25.48 -22.35
N HIS A 15 1.86 -25.47 -22.48
CA HIS A 15 1.13 -24.36 -23.10
C HIS A 15 0.81 -23.20 -22.14
N ARG A 16 1.06 -23.37 -20.82
CA ARG A 16 0.83 -22.31 -19.81
C ARG A 16 2.06 -21.51 -19.48
N LYS A 17 3.22 -21.85 -20.04
CA LYS A 17 4.49 -21.19 -19.73
C LYS A 17 4.44 -19.66 -19.82
N GLY A 18 3.77 -19.12 -20.84
CA GLY A 18 3.59 -17.66 -20.97
C GLY A 18 2.77 -17.04 -19.83
N GLN A 19 1.70 -17.72 -19.38
CA GLN A 19 0.88 -17.26 -18.24
C GLN A 19 1.66 -17.38 -16.92
N ASP A 20 2.41 -18.45 -16.75
CA ASP A 20 3.24 -18.68 -15.56
C ASP A 20 4.39 -17.68 -15.48
N ASP A 21 5.03 -17.36 -16.60
CA ASP A 21 6.10 -16.36 -16.70
C ASP A 21 5.54 -14.94 -16.48
N GLN A 22 4.37 -14.62 -17.03
CA GLN A 22 3.67 -13.37 -16.75
C GLN A 22 3.35 -13.23 -15.26
N LYS A 23 2.80 -14.28 -14.63
CA LYS A 23 2.51 -14.29 -13.20
C LYS A 23 3.78 -14.10 -12.36
N ARG A 24 4.88 -14.76 -12.73
CA ARG A 24 6.18 -14.57 -12.07
C ARG A 24 6.70 -13.15 -12.22
N HIS A 25 6.51 -12.54 -13.40
CA HIS A 25 6.87 -11.15 -13.63
C HIS A 25 6.03 -10.21 -12.73
N GLU A 26 4.72 -10.39 -12.69
CA GLU A 26 3.82 -9.63 -11.81
C GLU A 26 4.20 -9.79 -10.33
N GLU A 27 4.57 -11.00 -9.89
CA GLU A 27 5.03 -11.26 -8.52
C GLU A 27 6.33 -10.50 -8.21
N LYS A 28 7.29 -10.47 -9.13
CA LYS A 28 8.54 -9.71 -8.96
C LYS A 28 8.33 -8.20 -8.99
N VAL A 29 7.44 -7.71 -9.85
CA VAL A 29 7.09 -6.28 -9.88
C VAL A 29 6.46 -5.89 -8.54
N LYS A 30 5.52 -6.69 -8.02
CA LYS A 30 4.94 -6.49 -6.68
C LYS A 30 5.98 -6.52 -5.56
N GLU A 31 6.94 -7.43 -5.64
CA GLU A 31 8.04 -7.52 -4.66
C GLU A 31 8.96 -6.30 -4.74
N ALA A 32 9.32 -5.85 -5.95
CA ALA A 32 10.13 -4.66 -6.18
C ALA A 32 9.41 -3.39 -5.69
N ILE A 33 8.11 -3.25 -5.97
CA ILE A 33 7.27 -2.18 -5.43
C ILE A 33 7.32 -2.23 -3.90
N LYS A 34 7.11 -3.39 -3.29
CA LYS A 34 7.08 -3.54 -1.82
C LYS A 34 8.42 -3.17 -1.17
N ASN A 35 9.54 -3.55 -1.79
CA ASN A 35 10.87 -3.28 -1.28
C ASN A 35 11.26 -1.80 -1.40
N ASN A 36 10.85 -1.14 -2.50
CA ASN A 36 11.16 0.26 -2.79
C ASN A 36 10.03 1.23 -2.40
N LEU A 37 8.95 0.73 -1.79
CA LEU A 37 7.73 1.50 -1.53
C LEU A 37 8.00 2.77 -0.72
N GLY A 38 8.90 2.69 0.27
CA GLY A 38 9.24 3.81 1.13
C GLY A 38 9.87 4.98 0.38
N ASP A 39 10.72 4.69 -0.62
CA ASP A 39 11.39 5.71 -1.40
C ASP A 39 10.46 6.28 -2.48
N LEU A 40 9.70 5.41 -3.17
CA LEU A 40 8.76 5.80 -4.22
C LEU A 40 7.68 6.76 -3.71
N ILE A 41 7.10 6.48 -2.53
CA ILE A 41 6.07 7.34 -1.89
C ILE A 41 6.58 8.76 -1.63
N THR A 42 7.90 8.92 -1.53
CA THR A 42 8.57 10.20 -1.27
C THR A 42 9.34 10.73 -2.47
N GLU A 43 8.89 10.37 -3.66
CA GLU A 43 9.28 11.06 -4.87
C GLU A 43 8.39 12.29 -5.08
N GLU A 44 9.04 13.45 -5.30
CA GLU A 44 8.36 14.73 -5.47
C GLU A 44 7.53 14.78 -6.76
N SER A 45 7.95 14.02 -7.78
CA SER A 45 7.21 13.81 -9.03
C SER A 45 5.79 13.29 -8.78
N ILE A 46 5.59 12.41 -7.80
CA ILE A 46 4.27 11.82 -7.52
C ILE A 46 3.35 12.84 -6.84
N ILE A 47 3.89 13.64 -5.92
CA ILE A 47 3.10 14.59 -5.11
C ILE A 47 2.70 15.82 -5.93
N MET A 48 3.55 16.22 -6.87
CA MET A 48 3.34 17.39 -7.74
C MET A 48 2.58 17.05 -9.03
N SER A 49 2.35 15.77 -9.34
CA SER A 49 1.72 15.33 -10.58
C SER A 49 0.22 15.06 -10.46
N ASN A 50 -0.52 15.33 -11.53
CA ASN A 50 -1.96 15.17 -11.65
C ASN A 50 -2.39 13.71 -11.96
N GLY A 51 -1.66 12.71 -11.46
CA GLY A 51 -2.09 11.30 -11.46
C GLY A 51 -2.02 10.58 -12.81
N ARG A 52 -1.22 11.05 -13.77
CA ARG A 52 -1.06 10.43 -15.10
C ARG A 52 0.33 9.85 -15.38
N ASP A 53 1.23 9.88 -14.42
CA ASP A 53 2.61 9.49 -14.66
C ASP A 53 2.82 7.99 -14.41
N VAL A 54 3.63 7.41 -15.29
CA VAL A 54 4.13 6.05 -15.22
C VAL A 54 5.49 6.10 -14.51
N ILE A 55 5.63 5.33 -13.43
CA ILE A 55 6.81 5.32 -12.58
C ILE A 55 7.71 4.17 -13.01
N LYS A 56 9.00 4.43 -13.17
CA LYS A 56 9.96 3.41 -13.60
C LYS A 56 10.68 2.83 -12.39
N ILE A 57 10.48 1.54 -12.13
CA ILE A 57 11.11 0.83 -11.03
C ILE A 57 12.18 -0.12 -11.59
N PRO A 58 13.44 -0.05 -11.12
CA PRO A 58 14.46 -1.01 -11.52
C PRO A 58 14.13 -2.38 -10.91
N ILE A 59 13.92 -3.37 -11.77
CA ILE A 59 13.83 -4.78 -11.42
C ILE A 59 15.16 -5.46 -11.75
N ARG A 60 15.63 -6.33 -10.85
CA ARG A 60 16.82 -7.14 -11.11
C ARG A 60 16.58 -8.02 -12.34
N SER A 61 17.47 -7.92 -13.33
CA SER A 61 17.51 -8.89 -14.41
C SER A 61 17.79 -10.28 -13.82
N LEU A 62 17.10 -11.29 -14.34
CA LEU A 62 17.60 -12.66 -14.23
C LEU A 62 18.36 -12.95 -15.51
N ASP A 63 19.63 -13.29 -15.39
CA ASP A 63 20.35 -13.88 -16.50
C ASP A 63 19.73 -15.25 -16.80
N GLU A 64 19.14 -15.37 -17.98
CA GLU A 64 18.74 -16.67 -18.49
C GLU A 64 19.99 -17.52 -18.74
N TYR A 65 19.95 -18.78 -18.31
CA TYR A 65 21.02 -19.73 -18.62
C TYR A 65 21.11 -19.90 -20.14
N LYS A 66 22.19 -19.38 -20.73
CA LYS A 66 22.48 -19.60 -22.15
C LYS A 66 23.14 -20.95 -22.29
N ILE A 67 22.45 -21.88 -22.96
CA ILE A 67 23.07 -23.13 -23.41
C ILE A 67 24.12 -22.72 -24.46
N ARG A 68 25.40 -22.81 -24.08
CA ARG A 68 26.52 -22.64 -25.01
C ARG A 68 26.89 -24.00 -25.58
N TYR A 69 27.13 -24.05 -26.88
CA TYR A 69 27.79 -25.21 -27.46
C TYR A 69 29.17 -25.32 -26.84
N ASN A 70 29.46 -26.48 -26.25
CA ASN A 70 30.82 -26.82 -25.89
C ASN A 70 31.56 -27.09 -27.21
N TYR A 71 32.41 -26.14 -27.62
CA TYR A 71 33.23 -26.27 -28.83
C TYR A 71 34.43 -27.21 -28.61
N ASP A 72 34.71 -27.61 -27.37
CA ASP A 72 35.73 -28.60 -27.01
C ASP A 72 35.21 -30.03 -27.19
N LYS A 73 34.77 -30.35 -28.42
CA LYS A 73 34.50 -31.74 -28.85
C LYS A 73 35.79 -32.54 -29.10
N ASN A 74 36.89 -32.19 -28.46
CA ASN A 74 38.08 -33.03 -28.47
C ASN A 74 37.92 -34.11 -27.41
N LYS A 75 38.03 -35.38 -27.82
CA LYS A 75 38.25 -36.49 -26.88
C LYS A 75 39.61 -36.24 -26.22
N HIS A 76 39.61 -35.68 -25.03
CA HIS A 76 40.82 -35.54 -24.24
C HIS A 76 41.19 -36.91 -23.68
N VAL A 77 42.37 -37.42 -24.03
CA VAL A 77 42.97 -38.58 -23.37
C VAL A 77 43.84 -38.02 -22.25
N GLY A 78 43.40 -38.18 -21.00
CA GLY A 78 44.22 -37.84 -19.84
C GLY A 78 45.21 -38.96 -19.58
N GLN A 79 46.51 -38.68 -19.63
CA GLN A 79 47.56 -39.60 -19.19
C GLN A 79 47.97 -39.21 -17.77
N GLY A 80 47.75 -40.11 -16.80
CA GLY A 80 48.23 -39.93 -15.43
C GLY A 80 49.65 -40.46 -15.27
N ASP A 81 50.36 -40.03 -14.23
CA ASP A 81 51.75 -40.40 -13.92
C ASP A 81 51.92 -41.84 -13.36
N GLY A 82 50.88 -42.69 -13.44
CA GLY A 82 50.97 -44.12 -13.12
C GLY A 82 50.47 -44.53 -11.71
N ASP A 83 50.30 -43.60 -10.78
CA ASP A 83 49.85 -43.87 -9.39
C ASP A 83 48.42 -43.39 -9.07
N SER A 84 47.62 -43.03 -10.07
CA SER A 84 46.29 -42.43 -9.88
C SER A 84 45.24 -43.45 -9.41
N GLN A 85 44.40 -43.05 -8.45
CA GLN A 85 43.25 -43.85 -8.00
C GLN A 85 41.94 -43.40 -8.65
N VAL A 86 40.93 -44.29 -8.61
CA VAL A 86 39.59 -44.00 -9.15
C VAL A 86 38.97 -42.84 -8.36
N GLY A 87 38.87 -41.67 -8.98
CA GLY A 87 38.32 -40.45 -8.38
C GLY A 87 39.23 -39.23 -8.49
N ASP A 88 40.50 -39.41 -8.85
CA ASP A 88 41.45 -38.30 -8.99
C ASP A 88 41.21 -37.47 -10.25
N VAL A 89 41.28 -36.14 -10.10
CA VAL A 89 41.12 -35.18 -11.19
C VAL A 89 42.50 -34.92 -11.82
N ILE A 90 42.72 -35.46 -13.02
CA ILE A 90 44.03 -35.45 -13.70
C ILE A 90 44.33 -34.09 -14.38
N ALA A 91 43.30 -33.30 -14.71
CA ALA A 91 43.45 -31.92 -15.17
C ALA A 91 42.15 -31.13 -14.92
N ARG A 92 42.27 -29.84 -14.58
CA ARG A 92 41.17 -28.87 -14.65
C ARG A 92 41.48 -27.87 -15.75
N ASP A 93 40.50 -27.64 -16.60
CA ASP A 93 40.62 -26.68 -17.70
C ASP A 93 40.78 -25.27 -17.11
N GLY A 94 41.94 -24.67 -17.38
CA GLY A 94 42.43 -23.50 -16.69
C GLY A 94 43.23 -22.62 -17.64
N SER A 95 42.62 -21.49 -17.98
CA SER A 95 43.21 -20.37 -18.69
C SER A 95 44.58 -19.99 -18.10
N GLY A 96 45.49 -19.60 -18.99
CA GLY A 96 46.90 -19.36 -18.68
C GLY A 96 47.19 -18.44 -17.50
N ASP A 97 48.35 -18.73 -16.90
CA ASP A 97 49.25 -17.85 -16.15
C ASP A 97 48.75 -16.42 -15.90
N GLY A 98 48.20 -16.21 -14.70
CA GLY A 98 47.88 -14.90 -14.15
C GLY A 98 48.57 -14.75 -12.79
N GLN A 99 49.79 -14.19 -12.80
CA GLN A 99 50.51 -13.75 -11.60
C GLN A 99 49.61 -12.92 -10.67
N LYS A 100 49.47 -13.37 -9.41
CA LYS A 100 48.88 -12.57 -8.33
C LYS A 100 49.83 -11.43 -7.94
N GLY A 101 49.58 -10.24 -8.46
CA GLY A 101 50.06 -8.98 -7.88
C GLY A 101 49.15 -8.55 -6.71
N PRO A 102 49.69 -8.04 -5.58
CA PRO A 102 48.90 -7.62 -4.44
C PRO A 102 48.30 -6.22 -4.65
N GLY A 103 47.02 -6.14 -5.01
CA GLY A 103 46.28 -4.89 -5.16
C GLY A 103 45.66 -4.42 -3.84
N LYS A 104 46.36 -3.52 -3.14
CA LYS A 104 45.76 -2.56 -2.18
C LYS A 104 45.34 -1.32 -2.98
N GLY A 105 44.05 -1.00 -3.03
CA GLY A 105 43.56 0.26 -3.60
C GLY A 105 42.05 0.39 -3.56
N GLN A 106 41.56 1.49 -2.99
CA GLN A 106 40.19 1.99 -3.17
C GLN A 106 40.03 2.43 -4.63
N GLY A 107 39.41 1.57 -5.45
CA GLY A 107 38.99 1.85 -6.82
C GLY A 107 37.63 1.23 -7.07
N ALA A 108 36.88 1.73 -8.05
CA ALA A 108 35.60 1.15 -8.45
C ALA A 108 35.78 -0.35 -8.72
N GLY A 109 34.97 -1.20 -8.09
CA GLY A 109 35.16 -2.64 -8.14
C GLY A 109 35.05 -3.19 -9.57
N ASP A 110 35.97 -4.07 -9.95
CA ASP A 110 36.04 -4.76 -11.25
C ASP A 110 34.93 -5.82 -11.46
N LEU A 111 33.89 -5.81 -10.62
CA LEU A 111 32.72 -6.65 -10.82
C LEU A 111 31.82 -6.00 -11.86
N ALA A 112 31.46 -6.75 -12.91
CA ALA A 112 30.46 -6.31 -13.88
C ALA A 112 29.19 -5.85 -13.13
N GLY A 113 28.73 -4.64 -13.45
CA GLY A 113 27.48 -4.11 -12.91
C GLY A 113 26.33 -5.07 -13.22
N GLN A 114 25.38 -5.19 -12.29
CA GLN A 114 24.18 -5.96 -12.54
C GLN A 114 23.28 -5.20 -13.51
N ASP A 115 22.83 -5.84 -14.59
CA ASP A 115 21.85 -5.26 -15.50
C ASP A 115 20.49 -5.15 -14.78
N TYR A 116 19.90 -3.96 -14.81
CA TYR A 116 18.55 -3.71 -14.30
C TYR A 116 17.61 -3.43 -15.48
N TYR A 117 16.43 -4.02 -15.46
CA TYR A 117 15.34 -3.63 -16.37
C TYR A 117 14.46 -2.60 -15.67
N GLU A 118 14.04 -1.56 -16.36
CA GLU A 118 13.05 -0.60 -15.85
C GLU A 118 11.65 -1.16 -16.14
N ALA A 119 10.89 -1.48 -15.09
CA ALA A 119 9.48 -1.80 -15.22
C ALA A 119 8.65 -0.53 -15.03
N GLU A 120 7.70 -0.31 -15.93
CA GLU A 120 6.73 0.77 -15.86
C GLU A 120 5.57 0.36 -14.94
N VAL A 121 5.40 1.09 -13.83
CA VAL A 121 4.39 0.85 -12.81
C VAL A 121 3.44 2.05 -12.75
N SER A 122 2.14 1.75 -12.71
CA SER A 122 1.12 2.78 -12.58
C SER A 122 0.98 3.26 -11.14
N LEU A 123 0.56 4.52 -10.95
CA LEU A 123 0.25 5.05 -9.62
C LEU A 123 -0.81 4.20 -8.89
N MET A 124 -1.77 3.64 -9.62
CA MET A 124 -2.85 2.81 -9.07
C MET A 124 -2.32 1.51 -8.44
N GLU A 125 -1.33 0.85 -9.04
CA GLU A 125 -0.71 -0.35 -8.46
C GLU A 125 0.05 -0.02 -7.17
N LEU A 126 0.68 1.16 -7.14
CA LEU A 126 1.40 1.68 -5.98
C LEU A 126 0.42 1.99 -4.83
N GLU A 127 -0.69 2.64 -5.15
CA GLU A 127 -1.82 2.89 -4.24
C GLU A 127 -2.41 1.58 -3.69
N GLU A 128 -2.65 0.58 -4.53
CA GLU A 128 -3.19 -0.72 -4.09
C GLU A 128 -2.23 -1.40 -3.11
N ALA A 129 -0.94 -1.44 -3.46
CA ALA A 129 0.09 -2.02 -2.60
C ALA A 129 0.17 -1.30 -1.23
N LEU A 130 0.10 0.03 -1.24
CA LEU A 130 0.14 0.87 -0.03
C LEU A 130 -1.13 0.71 0.82
N PHE A 131 -2.29 0.93 0.22
CA PHE A 131 -3.57 1.01 0.93
C PHE A 131 -4.08 -0.35 1.39
N SER A 132 -3.62 -1.46 0.80
CA SER A 132 -3.98 -2.82 1.24
C SER A 132 -3.76 -3.05 2.75
N GLN A 133 -2.78 -2.35 3.34
CA GLN A 133 -2.38 -2.50 4.75
C GLN A 133 -2.97 -1.45 5.69
N LEU A 134 -3.67 -0.44 5.16
CA LEU A 134 -4.13 0.73 5.93
C LEU A 134 -5.64 0.71 6.17
N GLU A 135 -6.06 1.12 7.36
CA GLU A 135 -7.45 1.26 7.77
C GLU A 135 -7.59 2.39 8.80
N LEU A 136 -8.74 3.08 8.84
CA LEU A 136 -9.03 4.03 9.91
C LEU A 136 -9.13 3.29 11.25
N PRO A 137 -8.28 3.62 12.24
CA PRO A 137 -8.31 2.94 13.53
C PRO A 137 -9.58 3.35 14.31
N ASP A 138 -10.02 2.49 15.23
CA ASP A 138 -11.12 2.80 16.15
C ASP A 138 -12.40 3.32 15.47
N LEU A 139 -12.71 2.85 14.26
CA LEU A 139 -13.90 3.28 13.52
C LEU A 139 -15.16 2.70 14.19
N LYS A 140 -15.94 3.57 14.84
CA LYS A 140 -17.13 3.16 15.59
C LYS A 140 -18.39 3.31 14.74
N LYS A 141 -19.29 2.34 14.86
CA LYS A 141 -20.65 2.42 14.32
C LYS A 141 -21.44 3.48 15.08
N LYS A 142 -21.81 4.57 14.39
CA LYS A 142 -22.63 5.65 14.95
C LYS A 142 -24.10 5.44 14.59
N GLN A 143 -25.01 5.66 15.54
CA GLN A 143 -26.42 5.27 15.45
C GLN A 143 -27.27 6.11 14.46
N HIS A 144 -26.74 7.22 13.95
CA HIS A 144 -27.47 8.17 13.09
C HIS A 144 -26.65 8.58 11.86
N ALA A 145 -26.14 7.59 11.12
CA ALA A 145 -25.65 7.87 9.77
C ALA A 145 -26.86 7.85 8.83
N ASP A 146 -27.42 9.02 8.54
CA ASP A 146 -28.54 9.21 7.60
C ASP A 146 -28.16 8.89 6.13
N HIS A 147 -27.00 8.26 5.89
CA HIS A 147 -26.46 7.96 4.57
C HIS A 147 -26.48 6.46 4.31
N VAL A 148 -27.17 6.12 3.22
CA VAL A 148 -27.31 4.78 2.69
C VAL A 148 -26.27 4.64 1.59
N VAL A 149 -25.18 3.91 1.84
CA VAL A 149 -24.31 3.47 0.75
C VAL A 149 -24.96 2.23 0.14
N GLN A 150 -25.29 2.32 -1.15
CA GLN A 150 -25.88 1.21 -1.89
C GLN A 150 -24.78 0.25 -2.31
N TYR A 151 -24.62 -0.85 -1.57
CA TYR A 151 -23.71 -1.91 -1.99
C TYR A 151 -24.44 -2.90 -2.90
N ILE A 152 -23.83 -3.20 -4.04
CA ILE A 152 -24.29 -4.22 -4.97
C ILE A 152 -23.69 -5.56 -4.52
N GLU A 153 -24.50 -6.44 -3.93
CA GLU A 153 -24.08 -7.80 -3.59
C GLU A 153 -24.69 -8.82 -4.58
N PHE A 154 -23.84 -9.59 -5.26
CA PHE A 154 -24.25 -10.70 -6.13
C PHE A 154 -24.57 -11.96 -5.30
N ASN A 155 -25.58 -11.86 -4.43
CA ASN A 155 -25.98 -12.94 -3.53
C ASN A 155 -27.26 -13.67 -3.95
N ASP A 156 -27.97 -13.19 -4.98
CA ASP A 156 -29.25 -13.75 -5.41
C ASP A 156 -29.13 -14.61 -6.68
N ILE A 157 -29.98 -15.62 -6.77
CA ILE A 157 -30.05 -16.52 -7.92
C ILE A 157 -31.47 -16.61 -8.42
N ARG A 158 -31.69 -16.12 -9.63
CA ARG A 158 -32.99 -16.11 -10.27
C ARG A 158 -33.05 -17.12 -11.41
N ARG A 159 -34.26 -17.54 -11.76
CA ARG A 159 -34.51 -18.44 -12.91
C ARG A 159 -34.51 -17.70 -14.25
N THR A 160 -34.62 -16.38 -14.21
CA THR A 160 -34.63 -15.49 -15.37
C THR A 160 -33.67 -14.34 -15.13
N GLY A 161 -32.95 -13.91 -16.18
CA GLY A 161 -31.96 -12.85 -16.09
C GLY A 161 -31.22 -12.65 -17.41
N LEU A 162 -30.22 -11.76 -17.40
CA LEU A 162 -29.37 -11.49 -18.56
C LEU A 162 -28.46 -12.69 -18.86
N MET A 163 -28.37 -13.12 -20.12
CA MET A 163 -27.55 -14.27 -20.55
C MET A 163 -26.06 -14.17 -20.17
N GLY A 164 -25.53 -12.96 -20.00
CA GLY A 164 -24.16 -12.74 -19.51
C GLY A 164 -23.93 -13.20 -18.06
N ASN A 165 -24.98 -13.24 -17.23
CA ASN A 165 -24.89 -13.54 -15.79
C ASN A 165 -25.27 -14.98 -15.43
N ILE A 166 -25.29 -15.90 -16.40
CA ILE A 166 -25.61 -17.31 -16.14
C ILE A 166 -24.56 -17.92 -15.19
N ASP A 167 -25.02 -18.46 -14.07
CA ASP A 167 -24.22 -19.33 -13.22
C ASP A 167 -24.14 -20.71 -13.88
N LYS A 168 -23.08 -20.92 -14.66
CA LYS A 168 -22.85 -22.17 -15.41
C LYS A 168 -22.86 -23.38 -14.48
N LYS A 169 -22.24 -23.30 -13.30
CA LYS A 169 -22.13 -24.41 -12.35
C LYS A 169 -23.51 -24.79 -11.79
N LYS A 170 -24.28 -23.81 -11.33
CA LYS A 170 -25.61 -24.05 -10.76
C LYS A 170 -26.63 -24.46 -11.83
N THR A 171 -26.51 -23.92 -13.04
CA THR A 171 -27.32 -24.31 -14.20
C THR A 171 -27.08 -25.77 -14.58
N MET A 172 -25.81 -26.18 -14.75
CA MET A 172 -25.48 -27.59 -15.03
C MET A 172 -25.96 -28.52 -13.91
N MET A 173 -25.80 -28.11 -12.66
CA MET A 173 -26.26 -28.91 -11.52
C MET A 173 -27.78 -29.05 -11.48
N ALA A 174 -28.53 -28.02 -11.87
CA ALA A 174 -29.98 -28.08 -11.99
C ALA A 174 -30.41 -29.07 -13.09
N ALA A 175 -29.79 -28.97 -14.29
CA ALA A 175 -30.02 -29.91 -15.39
C ALA A 175 -29.69 -31.35 -14.99
N PHE A 176 -28.57 -31.57 -14.30
CA PHE A 176 -28.18 -32.88 -13.79
C PHE A 176 -29.21 -33.45 -12.82
N LYS A 177 -29.68 -32.66 -11.86
CA LYS A 177 -30.72 -33.10 -10.90
C LYS A 177 -32.01 -33.47 -11.62
N ARG A 178 -32.45 -32.66 -12.59
CA ARG A 178 -33.67 -32.93 -13.39
C ARG A 178 -33.52 -34.21 -14.22
N ASN A 179 -32.41 -34.36 -14.94
CA ASN A 179 -32.15 -35.55 -15.76
C ASN A 179 -32.02 -36.82 -14.89
N ALA A 180 -31.38 -36.72 -13.71
CA ALA A 180 -31.28 -37.80 -12.75
C ALA A 180 -32.66 -38.24 -12.22
N LEU A 181 -33.57 -37.29 -11.96
CA LEU A 181 -34.97 -37.59 -11.60
C LEU A 181 -35.71 -38.34 -12.71
N SER A 182 -35.39 -38.05 -13.98
CA SER A 182 -35.92 -38.76 -15.15
C SER A 182 -35.21 -40.09 -15.45
N GLY A 183 -34.28 -40.53 -14.59
CA GLY A 183 -33.61 -41.83 -14.68
C GLY A 183 -32.30 -41.84 -15.48
N ASN A 184 -31.83 -40.71 -16.02
CA ASN A 184 -30.55 -40.62 -16.72
C ASN A 184 -29.71 -39.47 -16.16
N PRO A 185 -28.77 -39.71 -15.24
CA PRO A 185 -27.95 -38.65 -14.65
C PRO A 185 -26.94 -38.09 -15.66
N SER A 186 -27.33 -37.06 -16.40
CA SER A 186 -26.51 -36.36 -17.40
C SER A 186 -26.61 -34.84 -17.25
N PHE A 187 -25.58 -34.10 -17.68
CA PHE A 187 -25.59 -32.63 -17.69
C PHE A 187 -26.34 -32.03 -18.90
N TYR A 188 -26.75 -32.88 -19.86
CA TYR A 188 -27.43 -32.50 -21.09
C TYR A 188 -28.63 -33.42 -21.33
N PRO A 189 -29.75 -32.94 -21.91
CA PRO A 189 -30.03 -31.57 -22.37
C PRO A 189 -30.21 -30.57 -21.20
N ILE A 190 -29.91 -29.30 -21.47
CA ILE A 190 -30.20 -28.16 -20.56
C ILE A 190 -31.43 -27.46 -21.12
N TYR A 191 -32.47 -27.32 -20.31
CA TYR A 191 -33.68 -26.58 -20.70
C TYR A 191 -33.69 -25.17 -20.09
N PRO A 192 -34.51 -24.24 -20.61
CA PRO A 192 -34.63 -22.88 -20.07
C PRO A 192 -34.94 -22.83 -18.57
N GLU A 193 -35.66 -23.82 -18.04
CA GLU A 193 -36.00 -23.97 -16.62
C GLU A 193 -34.81 -24.32 -15.71
N ASP A 194 -33.76 -24.92 -16.28
CA ASP A 194 -32.52 -25.25 -15.58
C ASP A 194 -31.61 -24.02 -15.41
N LEU A 195 -31.85 -22.95 -16.17
CA LEU A 195 -31.03 -21.73 -16.14
C LEU A 195 -31.10 -21.07 -14.76
N LYS A 196 -29.91 -20.73 -14.26
CA LYS A 196 -29.71 -19.96 -13.03
C LYS A 196 -28.87 -18.75 -13.35
N PHE A 197 -29.37 -17.57 -12.99
CA PHE A 197 -28.72 -16.29 -13.23
C PHE A 197 -28.29 -15.69 -11.91
N LYS A 198 -27.06 -15.17 -11.84
CA LYS A 198 -26.60 -14.36 -10.72
C LYS A 198 -27.22 -12.98 -10.84
N THR A 199 -28.04 -12.63 -9.86
CA THR A 199 -28.61 -11.29 -9.71
C THR A 199 -27.90 -10.61 -8.55
N TRP A 200 -27.83 -9.28 -8.64
CA TRP A 200 -27.41 -8.45 -7.53
C TRP A 200 -28.63 -7.88 -6.80
N ASN A 201 -28.52 -7.77 -5.50
CA ASN A 201 -29.45 -6.98 -4.69
C ASN A 201 -28.70 -5.75 -4.18
N GLU A 202 -29.42 -4.63 -4.10
CA GLU A 202 -28.94 -3.44 -3.41
C GLU A 202 -29.14 -3.66 -1.90
N VAL A 203 -28.04 -3.72 -1.17
CA VAL A 203 -28.06 -3.81 0.30
C VAL A 203 -27.67 -2.46 0.86
N ILE A 204 -28.57 -1.89 1.66
CA ILE A 204 -28.32 -0.68 2.44
C ILE A 204 -27.44 -1.06 3.62
N LYS A 205 -26.13 -0.74 3.56
CA LYS A 205 -25.26 -0.86 4.73
C LYS A 205 -25.16 0.50 5.41
N PRO A 206 -25.43 0.59 6.72
CA PRO A 206 -25.18 1.82 7.46
C PRO A 206 -23.67 2.03 7.53
N ASP A 207 -23.17 3.03 6.78
CA ASP A 207 -21.76 3.39 6.81
C ASP A 207 -21.51 4.46 7.89
N SER A 208 -20.37 4.37 8.55
CA SER A 208 -20.04 5.28 9.65
C SER A 208 -19.30 6.49 9.11
N LYS A 209 -19.89 7.68 9.26
CA LYS A 209 -19.23 8.91 8.85
C LYS A 209 -17.94 9.12 9.64
N ALA A 210 -16.94 9.63 8.94
CA ALA A 210 -15.71 10.07 9.57
C ALA A 210 -15.28 11.42 8.99
N VAL A 211 -14.63 12.22 9.82
CA VAL A 211 -13.98 13.46 9.41
C VAL A 211 -12.52 13.42 9.82
N VAL A 212 -11.66 13.73 8.87
CA VAL A 212 -10.22 13.84 9.09
C VAL A 212 -9.84 15.31 9.04
N ILE A 213 -9.26 15.80 10.14
CA ILE A 213 -8.83 17.20 10.27
C ILE A 213 -7.32 17.23 10.11
N ALA A 214 -6.86 17.63 8.93
CA ALA A 214 -5.45 17.78 8.59
C ALA A 214 -4.96 19.16 9.02
N MET A 215 -4.09 19.21 10.03
CA MET A 215 -3.45 20.42 10.52
C MET A 215 -1.98 20.41 10.14
N MET A 216 -1.52 21.42 9.41
CA MET A 216 -0.12 21.58 9.04
C MET A 216 0.39 22.93 9.50
N ASP A 217 1.54 22.89 10.15
CA ASP A 217 2.33 24.07 10.47
C ASP A 217 2.95 24.65 9.18
N THR A 218 2.76 25.94 8.97
CA THR A 218 3.27 26.67 7.80
C THR A 218 4.25 27.76 8.23
N SER A 219 4.73 27.71 9.46
CA SER A 219 5.68 28.67 10.03
C SER A 219 7.03 28.71 9.29
N GLY A 220 7.86 29.68 9.71
CA GLY A 220 9.19 29.88 9.17
C GLY A 220 10.21 28.81 9.60
N SER A 221 9.98 28.10 10.71
CA SER A 221 10.88 27.04 11.17
C SER A 221 10.77 25.78 10.29
N MET A 222 9.61 25.58 9.66
CA MET A 222 9.41 24.55 8.66
C MET A 222 10.07 24.90 7.32
N GLY A 223 11.24 24.30 7.10
CA GLY A 223 12.00 24.38 5.86
C GLY A 223 11.33 23.63 4.69
N VAL A 224 12.02 23.63 3.54
CA VAL A 224 11.57 22.95 2.32
C VAL A 224 11.36 21.45 2.58
N TRP A 225 12.28 20.84 3.32
CA TRP A 225 12.23 19.42 3.62
C TRP A 225 11.10 19.09 4.60
N GLU A 226 10.96 19.83 5.69
CA GLU A 226 9.91 19.60 6.68
C GLU A 226 8.51 19.75 6.06
N LYS A 227 8.31 20.78 5.20
CA LYS A 227 7.07 20.97 4.43
C LYS A 227 6.85 19.84 3.43
N TYR A 228 7.90 19.40 2.74
CA TYR A 228 7.80 18.29 1.80
C TYR A 228 7.32 17.01 2.50
N MET A 229 7.87 16.64 3.66
CA MET A 229 7.38 15.48 4.43
C MET A 229 5.92 15.55 4.83
N ALA A 230 5.51 16.69 5.39
CA ALA A 230 4.14 16.87 5.83
C ALA A 230 3.17 16.79 4.64
N ARG A 231 3.51 17.44 3.52
CA ARG A 231 2.74 17.39 2.28
C ARG A 231 2.67 15.97 1.70
N SER A 232 3.79 15.23 1.66
CA SER A 232 3.81 13.83 1.24
C SER A 232 2.81 13.00 2.06
N PHE A 233 2.86 13.10 3.38
CA PHE A 233 1.95 12.37 4.25
C PHE A 233 0.48 12.71 3.98
N PHE A 234 0.13 14.01 3.93
CA PHE A 234 -1.25 14.44 3.72
C PHE A 234 -1.76 14.12 2.30
N PHE A 235 -0.88 14.14 1.30
CA PHE A 235 -1.21 13.72 -0.07
C PHE A 235 -1.64 12.26 -0.10
N TRP A 236 -0.81 11.36 0.43
CA TRP A 236 -1.12 9.93 0.49
C TRP A 236 -2.29 9.60 1.39
N MET A 237 -2.45 10.33 2.50
CA MET A 237 -3.62 10.21 3.37
C MET A 237 -4.91 10.59 2.62
N THR A 238 -4.91 11.70 1.89
CA THR A 238 -6.09 12.16 1.13
C THR A 238 -6.48 11.14 0.07
N ARG A 239 -5.50 10.58 -0.65
CA ARG A 239 -5.72 9.52 -1.64
C ARG A 239 -6.25 8.24 -0.97
N PHE A 240 -5.60 7.80 0.10
CA PHE A 240 -6.02 6.63 0.88
C PHE A 240 -7.49 6.72 1.30
N LEU A 241 -7.89 7.85 1.88
CA LEU A 241 -9.24 8.06 2.38
C LEU A 241 -10.26 8.07 1.25
N ARG A 242 -9.99 8.78 0.15
CA ARG A 242 -10.89 8.84 -1.02
C ARG A 242 -11.03 7.49 -1.73
N THR A 243 -9.98 6.67 -1.75
CA THR A 243 -10.02 5.36 -2.40
C THR A 243 -10.73 4.31 -1.56
N LYS A 244 -10.61 4.34 -0.23
CA LYS A 244 -11.21 3.34 0.66
C LYS A 244 -12.58 3.70 1.23
N TYR A 245 -12.88 4.98 1.38
CA TYR A 245 -14.07 5.43 2.10
C TYR A 245 -14.81 6.51 1.32
N GLU A 246 -16.08 6.25 1.01
CA GLU A 246 -16.92 7.20 0.28
C GLU A 246 -17.46 8.32 1.19
N THR A 247 -17.65 8.04 2.48
CA THR A 247 -18.28 8.96 3.44
C THR A 247 -17.30 9.69 4.37
N VAL A 248 -16.05 9.88 3.94
CA VAL A 248 -15.04 10.60 4.72
C VAL A 248 -14.92 12.04 4.24
N ASP A 249 -15.13 12.98 5.15
CA ASP A 249 -14.86 14.40 4.94
C ASP A 249 -13.42 14.75 5.35
N ILE A 250 -12.73 15.59 4.58
CA ILE A 250 -11.37 16.04 4.90
C ILE A 250 -11.38 17.56 5.05
N VAL A 251 -10.88 18.05 6.19
CA VAL A 251 -10.75 19.49 6.47
C VAL A 251 -9.28 19.84 6.62
N PHE A 252 -8.82 20.81 5.84
CA PHE A 252 -7.45 21.30 5.87
C PHE A 252 -7.35 22.59 6.69
N ILE A 253 -6.44 22.59 7.67
CA ILE A 253 -6.14 23.73 8.53
C ILE A 253 -4.64 24.01 8.40
N ALA A 254 -4.30 25.19 7.89
CA ALA A 254 -2.94 25.71 7.94
C ALA A 254 -2.82 26.65 9.14
N HIS A 255 -1.69 26.59 9.86
CA HIS A 255 -1.46 27.50 10.98
C HIS A 255 -0.02 28.00 11.05
N HIS A 256 0.11 29.25 11.46
CA HIS A 256 1.35 29.89 11.89
C HIS A 256 1.11 30.49 13.30
N THR A 257 1.11 31.81 13.41
CA THR A 257 0.53 32.56 14.54
C THR A 257 -1.01 32.48 14.61
N GLU A 258 -1.67 32.26 13.47
CA GLU A 258 -3.12 32.13 13.36
C GLU A 258 -3.46 30.90 12.52
N ALA A 259 -4.59 30.26 12.81
CA ALA A 259 -5.07 29.10 12.08
C ALA A 259 -6.22 29.46 11.15
N LYS A 260 -6.15 28.98 9.91
CA LYS A 260 -7.16 29.20 8.87
C LYS A 260 -7.56 27.89 8.22
N ILE A 261 -8.84 27.77 7.89
CA ILE A 261 -9.33 26.68 7.05
C ILE A 261 -8.97 27.05 5.61
N VAL A 262 -8.30 26.13 4.93
CA VAL A 262 -7.79 26.33 3.57
C VAL A 262 -8.33 25.25 2.64
N THR A 263 -8.27 25.49 1.34
CA THR A 263 -8.57 24.44 0.36
C THR A 263 -7.43 23.43 0.25
N GLU A 264 -7.69 22.29 -0.38
CA GLU A 264 -6.65 21.27 -0.65
C GLU A 264 -5.48 21.88 -1.45
N GLU A 265 -5.79 22.66 -2.50
CA GLU A 265 -4.77 23.31 -3.34
C GLU A 265 -3.92 24.31 -2.55
N GLU A 266 -4.55 25.16 -1.73
CA GLU A 266 -3.85 26.11 -0.88
C GLU A 266 -2.98 25.40 0.16
N PHE A 267 -3.47 24.30 0.74
CA PHE A 267 -2.73 23.52 1.71
C PHE A 267 -1.41 22.97 1.14
N PHE A 268 -1.41 22.52 -0.12
CA PHE A 268 -0.21 21.95 -0.75
C PHE A 268 0.71 22.97 -1.43
N THR A 269 0.20 24.14 -1.81
CA THR A 269 0.98 25.13 -2.59
C THR A 269 1.46 26.32 -1.77
N LYS A 270 0.71 26.73 -0.75
CA LYS A 270 0.96 27.99 -0.04
C LYS A 270 2.23 27.92 0.79
N GLY A 271 3.08 28.93 0.62
CA GLY A 271 4.22 29.19 1.50
C GLY A 271 3.84 30.29 2.49
N GLU A 272 3.98 30.02 3.78
CA GLU A 272 3.85 31.04 4.80
C GLU A 272 5.15 31.14 5.61
N SER A 273 5.31 32.29 6.25
CA SER A 273 6.47 32.66 7.05
C SER A 273 5.95 33.38 8.29
N GLY A 274 6.49 33.06 9.46
CA GLY A 274 6.02 33.58 10.73
C GLY A 274 6.42 32.69 11.90
N GLY A 275 6.06 33.10 13.12
CA GLY A 275 6.21 32.26 14.31
C GLY A 275 5.13 31.18 14.41
N THR A 276 5.32 30.25 15.34
CA THR A 276 4.46 29.08 15.53
C THR A 276 3.66 29.20 16.82
N ILE A 277 2.32 29.17 16.69
CA ILE A 277 1.38 29.06 17.82
C ILE A 277 0.43 27.90 17.55
N CYS A 278 0.81 26.70 17.99
CA CYS A 278 0.04 25.48 17.72
C CYS A 278 -1.36 25.49 18.38
N SER A 279 -1.56 26.22 19.47
CA SER A 279 -2.89 26.30 20.11
C SER A 279 -3.94 26.92 19.18
N SER A 280 -3.53 27.74 18.21
CA SER A 280 -4.43 28.33 17.22
C SER A 280 -5.09 27.25 16.36
N ALA A 281 -4.32 26.23 15.94
CA ALA A 281 -4.82 25.12 15.13
C ALA A 281 -5.85 24.29 15.88
N TYR A 282 -5.56 23.93 17.14
CA TYR A 282 -6.48 23.10 17.94
C TYR A 282 -7.77 23.84 18.30
N ARG A 283 -7.69 25.15 18.57
CA ARG A 283 -8.89 25.97 18.76
C ARG A 283 -9.76 25.96 17.50
N LYS A 284 -9.15 26.13 16.32
CA LYS A 284 -9.87 26.11 15.05
C LYS A 284 -10.47 24.74 14.75
N ALA A 285 -9.76 23.67 15.06
CA ALA A 285 -10.28 22.30 14.93
C ALA A 285 -11.51 22.07 15.82
N LEU A 286 -11.46 22.49 17.09
CA LEU A 286 -12.61 22.41 18.01
C LEU A 286 -13.81 23.22 17.50
N GLU A 287 -13.59 24.44 17.03
CA GLU A 287 -14.63 25.28 16.42
C GLU A 287 -15.31 24.59 15.22
N VAL A 288 -14.51 23.96 14.34
CA VAL A 288 -15.03 23.22 13.19
C VAL A 288 -15.84 21.99 13.63
N ILE A 289 -15.38 21.27 14.65
CA ILE A 289 -16.09 20.12 15.22
C ILE A 289 -17.44 20.55 15.79
N GLU A 290 -17.46 21.60 16.60
CA GLU A 290 -18.70 22.09 17.22
C GLU A 290 -19.72 22.61 16.20
N THR A 291 -19.25 23.28 15.14
CA THR A 291 -20.14 23.90 14.14
C THR A 291 -20.65 22.92 13.08
N LYS A 292 -19.80 21.99 12.61
CA LYS A 292 -20.12 21.12 11.46
C LYS A 292 -20.14 19.63 11.77
N TYR A 293 -19.30 19.15 12.70
CA TYR A 293 -19.03 17.72 12.87
C TYR A 293 -19.32 17.25 14.30
N SER A 294 -20.60 17.01 14.60
CA SER A 294 -20.98 16.50 15.93
C SER A 294 -20.32 15.15 16.25
N PRO A 295 -19.64 15.00 17.41
CA PRO A 295 -18.97 13.74 17.81
C PRO A 295 -19.91 12.53 17.96
N THR A 296 -21.22 12.78 18.13
CA THR A 296 -22.23 11.72 18.20
C THR A 296 -22.51 11.11 16.82
N LYS A 297 -22.34 11.88 15.74
CA LYS A 297 -22.63 11.46 14.37
C LYS A 297 -21.38 11.09 13.57
N TYR A 298 -20.25 11.75 13.84
CA TYR A 298 -19.00 11.57 13.11
C TYR A 298 -17.93 10.89 13.97
N ASN A 299 -17.10 10.05 13.35
CA ASN A 299 -15.81 9.65 13.91
C ASN A 299 -14.77 10.71 13.53
N ILE A 300 -14.06 11.25 14.51
CA ILE A 300 -13.22 12.44 14.29
C ILE A 300 -11.75 12.06 14.46
N TYR A 301 -10.93 12.44 13.48
CA TYR A 301 -9.51 12.11 13.39
C TYR A 301 -8.65 13.35 13.09
N PRO A 302 -8.24 14.12 14.11
CA PRO A 302 -7.26 15.18 13.99
C PRO A 302 -5.84 14.63 13.79
N PHE A 303 -5.16 15.15 12.77
CA PHE A 303 -3.75 14.92 12.49
C PHE A 303 -3.02 16.25 12.46
N HIS A 304 -1.96 16.40 13.25
CA HIS A 304 -1.14 17.60 13.26
C HIS A 304 0.30 17.29 12.92
N PHE A 305 0.85 17.99 11.92
CA PHE A 305 2.26 17.93 11.55
C PHE A 305 2.95 19.26 11.81
N SER A 306 4.11 19.19 12.47
CA SER A 306 4.97 20.33 12.80
C SER A 306 6.43 19.85 12.94
N ASP A 307 7.39 20.77 12.98
CA ASP A 307 8.80 20.49 13.25
C ASP A 307 9.15 20.41 14.75
N GLY A 308 8.14 20.62 15.62
CA GLY A 308 8.30 20.51 17.07
C GLY A 308 8.68 21.82 17.76
N ASP A 309 8.82 22.91 17.02
CA ASP A 309 9.05 24.24 17.59
C ASP A 309 7.71 24.96 17.85
N ASN A 310 7.58 25.50 19.06
CA ASN A 310 6.40 26.25 19.48
C ASN A 310 6.79 27.22 20.58
N LEU A 311 6.03 28.30 20.67
CA LEU A 311 6.21 29.29 21.72
C LEU A 311 6.01 28.65 23.11
N THR A 312 7.01 28.72 23.99
CA THR A 312 6.99 28.07 25.31
C THR A 312 5.78 28.46 26.17
N SER A 313 5.32 29.71 26.07
CA SER A 313 4.13 30.19 26.78
C SER A 313 2.82 29.56 26.29
N ASP A 314 2.81 29.02 25.07
CA ASP A 314 1.65 28.39 24.45
C ASP A 314 1.56 26.89 24.72
N ASN A 315 2.66 26.23 25.10
CA ASN A 315 2.71 24.78 25.34
C ASN A 315 1.68 24.30 26.37
N ALA A 316 1.51 25.04 27.48
CA ALA A 316 0.53 24.70 28.51
C ALA A 316 -0.92 24.78 27.99
N ARG A 317 -1.18 25.68 27.03
CA ARG A 317 -2.48 25.81 26.38
C ARG A 317 -2.69 24.71 25.34
N CYS A 318 -1.65 24.37 24.57
CA CYS A 318 -1.68 23.26 23.61
C CYS A 318 -2.10 21.94 24.29
N VAL A 319 -1.45 21.58 25.39
CA VAL A 319 -1.76 20.33 26.12
C VAL A 319 -3.23 20.28 26.54
N LYS A 320 -3.78 21.39 27.07
CA LYS A 320 -5.20 21.47 27.46
C LYS A 320 -6.13 21.28 26.26
N LEU A 321 -5.86 21.96 25.15
CA LEU A 321 -6.68 21.86 23.94
C LEU A 321 -6.60 20.47 23.29
N VAL A 322 -5.43 19.84 23.29
CA VAL A 322 -5.26 18.46 22.82
C VAL A 322 -6.09 17.50 23.69
N GLN A 323 -6.08 17.68 25.02
CA GLN A 323 -6.93 16.89 25.92
C GLN A 323 -8.43 17.08 25.66
N GLU A 324 -8.88 18.30 25.36
CA GLU A 324 -10.26 18.56 24.96
C GLU A 324 -10.61 17.90 23.62
N LEU A 325 -9.71 18.01 22.65
CA LEU A 325 -9.86 17.43 21.32
C LEU A 325 -9.93 15.89 21.38
N MET A 326 -9.11 15.25 22.23
CA MET A 326 -9.14 13.80 22.45
C MET A 326 -10.45 13.29 23.10
N LYS A 327 -11.17 14.13 23.84
CA LYS A 327 -12.48 13.74 24.40
C LYS A 327 -13.53 13.60 23.30
N VAL A 328 -13.46 14.46 22.28
CA VAL A 328 -14.40 14.48 21.16
C VAL A 328 -13.93 13.65 19.96
N SER A 329 -12.65 13.25 19.91
CA SER A 329 -12.09 12.46 18.82
C SER A 329 -11.94 10.96 19.15
N ASN A 330 -11.82 10.16 18.08
CA ASN A 330 -11.49 8.75 18.17
C ASN A 330 -10.00 8.57 18.45
N MET A 331 -9.17 9.39 17.80
CA MET A 331 -7.71 9.39 17.91
C MET A 331 -7.19 10.82 17.73
N PHE A 332 -6.00 11.11 18.26
CA PHE A 332 -5.21 12.28 17.88
C PHE A 332 -3.85 11.83 17.38
N GLY A 333 -3.50 12.20 16.15
CA GLY A 333 -2.21 11.89 15.52
C GLY A 333 -1.28 13.10 15.50
N TYR A 334 -0.07 12.97 16.03
CA TYR A 334 0.97 14.00 15.96
C TYR A 334 2.20 13.51 15.19
N GLY A 335 2.50 14.15 14.06
CA GLY A 335 3.70 13.93 13.28
C GLY A 335 4.74 15.03 13.55
N GLU A 336 5.88 14.68 14.12
CA GLU A 336 6.99 15.62 14.25
C GLU A 336 8.02 15.37 13.14
N VAL A 337 8.31 16.36 12.30
CA VAL A 337 9.37 16.26 11.29
C VAL A 337 10.67 16.78 11.88
N ASN A 338 11.57 15.87 12.24
CA ASN A 338 12.79 16.20 12.97
C ASN A 338 13.99 15.38 12.47
N GLN A 339 14.54 15.78 11.33
CA GLN A 339 15.68 15.10 10.71
C GLN A 339 16.94 15.10 11.60
N TYR A 340 17.20 16.21 12.30
CA TYR A 340 18.43 16.42 13.06
C TYR A 340 18.32 16.13 14.55
N ASN A 341 17.21 15.51 15.00
CA ASN A 341 16.93 15.23 16.40
C ASN A 341 17.06 16.49 17.29
N ARG A 342 16.58 17.63 16.78
CA ARG A 342 16.52 18.92 17.47
C ARG A 342 15.66 18.78 18.72
N HIS A 343 15.94 19.61 19.72
CA HIS A 343 15.13 19.64 20.93
C HIS A 343 13.73 20.18 20.63
N SER A 344 12.71 19.32 20.68
CA SER A 344 11.31 19.68 20.48
C SER A 344 10.66 20.15 21.77
N THR A 345 10.15 21.38 21.77
CA THR A 345 9.45 21.97 22.92
C THR A 345 8.05 21.36 23.07
N LEU A 346 7.38 21.06 21.95
CA LEU A 346 6.07 20.41 21.90
C LEU A 346 6.14 18.96 22.39
N MET A 347 7.07 18.15 21.87
CA MET A 347 7.18 16.76 22.28
C MET A 347 7.50 16.63 23.76
N SER A 348 8.33 17.54 24.28
CA SER A 348 8.62 17.60 25.72
C SER A 348 7.35 17.86 26.54
N ALA A 349 6.44 18.72 26.06
CA ALA A 349 5.14 18.94 26.68
C ALA A 349 4.19 17.73 26.52
N TYR A 350 4.20 17.07 25.36
CA TYR A 350 3.32 15.94 25.04
C TYR A 350 3.73 14.63 25.70
N LYS A 351 5.00 14.45 26.09
CA LYS A 351 5.46 13.28 26.87
C LYS A 351 4.65 13.02 28.15
N HIS A 352 4.00 14.05 28.70
CA HIS A 352 3.18 13.94 29.89
C HIS A 352 1.75 13.44 29.61
N ILE A 353 1.33 13.40 28.34
CA ILE A 353 0.03 12.89 27.92
C ILE A 353 0.10 11.35 27.92
N LYS A 354 -0.62 10.72 28.85
CA LYS A 354 -0.74 9.26 28.97
C LYS A 354 -2.14 8.81 28.57
N ASP A 355 -2.49 8.99 27.30
CA ASP A 355 -3.77 8.57 26.73
C ASP A 355 -3.50 7.65 25.53
N GLU A 356 -4.21 6.52 25.43
CA GLU A 356 -4.07 5.57 24.33
C GLU A 356 -4.52 6.16 22.98
N LYS A 357 -5.40 7.16 23.01
CA LYS A 357 -5.84 7.89 21.82
C LYS A 357 -4.76 8.79 21.23
N PHE A 358 -3.75 9.15 22.01
CA PHE A 358 -2.64 9.99 21.56
C PHE A 358 -1.59 9.12 20.87
N ARG A 359 -1.51 9.21 19.55
CA ARG A 359 -0.48 8.53 18.76
C ARG A 359 0.46 9.57 18.17
N TYR A 360 1.76 9.32 18.24
CA TYR A 360 2.74 10.20 17.64
C TYR A 360 3.80 9.43 16.86
N TYR A 361 4.41 10.09 15.88
CA TYR A 361 5.51 9.55 15.10
C TYR A 361 6.52 10.65 14.77
N ILE A 362 7.81 10.34 14.84
CA ILE A 362 8.90 11.28 14.52
C ILE A 362 9.49 10.88 13.17
N LEU A 363 9.36 11.75 12.18
CA LEU A 363 9.85 11.54 10.83
C LEU A 363 11.28 12.09 10.72
N LYS A 364 12.24 11.23 10.40
CA LYS A 364 13.67 11.55 10.26
C LYS A 364 14.16 11.39 8.83
N GLN A 365 13.63 10.41 8.11
CA GLN A 365 14.01 10.04 6.75
C GLN A 365 12.77 9.99 5.85
N LYS A 366 12.96 10.06 4.54
CA LYS A 366 11.90 9.95 3.55
C LYS A 366 11.01 8.71 3.74
N SER A 367 11.61 7.54 3.90
CA SER A 367 10.88 6.29 4.12
C SER A 367 10.01 6.25 5.39
N ASP A 368 10.19 7.19 6.32
CA ASP A 368 9.35 7.32 7.51
C ASP A 368 7.91 7.73 7.21
N VAL A 369 7.61 8.34 6.05
CA VAL A 369 6.21 8.66 5.68
C VAL A 369 5.36 7.40 5.67
N LEU A 370 5.87 6.34 5.05
CA LEU A 370 5.21 5.03 4.99
C LEU A 370 5.01 4.44 6.39
N GLN A 371 6.03 4.56 7.24
CA GLN A 371 5.95 4.04 8.61
C GLN A 371 4.96 4.83 9.47
N ALA A 372 4.93 6.16 9.31
CA ALA A 372 3.96 7.04 9.95
C ALA A 372 2.53 6.68 9.52
N MET A 373 2.29 6.48 8.22
CA MET A 373 0.99 6.03 7.72
C MET A 373 0.58 4.68 8.33
N ARG A 374 1.50 3.71 8.38
CA ARG A 374 1.24 2.39 8.99
C ARG A 374 0.97 2.48 10.50
N ASN A 375 1.61 3.41 11.20
CA ASN A 375 1.39 3.61 12.63
C ASN A 375 0.02 4.24 12.90
N PHE A 376 -0.29 5.32 12.18
CA PHE A 376 -1.55 6.03 12.36
C PHE A 376 -2.76 5.26 11.84
N PHE A 377 -2.65 4.60 10.68
CA PHE A 377 -3.73 3.85 10.04
C PHE A 377 -3.54 2.34 10.17
N ARG A 378 -3.01 1.90 11.31
CA ARG A 378 -2.80 0.47 11.55
C ARG A 378 -4.14 -0.25 11.55
N LYS A 379 -4.21 -1.35 10.80
CA LYS A 379 -5.30 -2.31 10.91
C LYS A 379 -5.28 -2.94 12.29
N GLU A 380 -6.24 -2.57 13.12
CA GLU A 380 -6.44 -3.25 14.39
C GLU A 380 -7.15 -4.58 14.11
N GLU A 381 -6.50 -5.68 14.50
CA GLU A 381 -7.22 -6.93 14.66
C GLU A 381 -8.23 -6.69 15.78
N HIS A 382 -9.49 -6.45 15.42
CA HIS A 382 -10.58 -6.40 16.37
C HIS A 382 -10.41 -7.59 17.31
N LYS A 383 -10.09 -7.32 18.58
CA LYS A 383 -10.27 -8.30 19.64
C LYS A 383 -11.77 -8.60 19.66
N THR A 384 -12.16 -9.64 18.96
CA THR A 384 -13.47 -10.25 19.09
C THR A 384 -13.52 -10.73 20.52
N PHE A 385 -14.07 -9.90 21.42
CA PHE A 385 -14.49 -10.37 22.72
C PHE A 385 -15.60 -11.39 22.43
N VAL A 386 -15.26 -12.66 22.61
CA VAL A 386 -16.16 -13.81 22.58
C VAL A 386 -17.07 -13.74 23.79
#